data_AF-A0A120E6F6-F1
#
_entry.id   AF-A0A120E6F6-F1
#
_cell.length_a   1.000
_cell.length_b   1.000
_cell.length_c   1.000
_cell.angle_alpha   90.00
_cell.angle_beta   90.00
_cell.angle_gamma   90.00
#
_symmetry.space_group_name_H-M   'P 1'
#
loop_
_entity.id
_entity.type
_entity.pdbx_description
1 polymer ?
#
loop_
_entity_poly.entity_id
_entity_poly.type
_entity_poly.pdbx_seq_one_letter_code
_entity_poly.pdbx_strand_id
1 'polypeptide(L)'
;MVRLRVAPSWPLSSLRSVSRRSFASSTSATFSEAAAAPLKGAASAPGVVGSAPELSRHLLIHTPHPTATWPSHLHATSPLAKLLQDKWQAQPELAKLGFNFTDGSHGTVAQAWDPTRTKFDEPPADAAVERYSAVIYPDFVELPSFSIDDLPALDKVLAELPAASAALPSATSGDTAPPQRTHIFVCTHRTRDCRCGDIGEPLYDALLHEIKRRKLGGELKSGTDGVRIARVAHIGGHKWAGNALVYRSDGVGDWYGLLRAEDAPKLLDYATSPSSLPWFSRWRGRLGLSADQVRAAYASRPAAEAENRLDEPRHALGDSVELVFKTFEGEERRVSGYEGESVMEVARRHELPSILATCGGHCECATCHVLIPPAASAGGDPPLPEVTDEEDEQLEFAIGATDDSRLACQLPVTKELGEWIAKGGRIQLPRY
;
A
#
# COMPACT_ATOMS: atom_id res chain seq x y z
N MET A 1 -18.61 18.09 52.33
CA MET A 1 -18.59 19.54 52.00
C MET A 1 -17.13 19.94 51.74
N VAL A 2 -16.67 19.75 50.51
CA VAL A 2 -15.31 20.14 50.06
C VAL A 2 -15.47 20.72 48.65
N ARG A 3 -14.99 21.95 48.48
CA ARG A 3 -15.27 22.86 47.37
C ARG A 3 -14.53 22.46 46.08
N LEU A 4 -15.27 22.34 44.98
CA LEU A 4 -14.78 22.37 43.61
C LEU A 4 -14.13 23.74 43.31
N ARG A 5 -12.89 23.75 42.81
CA ARG A 5 -12.26 24.92 42.18
C ARG A 5 -12.43 24.81 40.67
N VAL A 6 -13.18 25.74 40.11
CA VAL A 6 -13.28 26.00 38.66
C VAL A 6 -12.17 26.99 38.31
N ALA A 7 -11.41 26.71 37.25
CA ALA A 7 -10.43 27.62 36.65
C ALA A 7 -10.96 28.18 35.31
N PRO A 8 -10.51 29.37 34.86
CA PRO A 8 -11.37 30.33 34.17
C PRO A 8 -11.29 30.32 32.64
N SER A 9 -12.34 30.93 32.09
CA SER A 9 -12.61 31.34 30.71
C SER A 9 -11.45 32.01 29.96
N TRP A 10 -11.30 31.65 28.68
CA TRP A 10 -10.45 32.30 27.69
C TRP A 10 -11.02 33.66 27.23
N PRO A 11 -10.19 34.69 26.96
CA PRO A 11 -10.67 35.95 26.42
C PRO A 11 -10.69 35.96 24.88
N LEU A 12 -11.88 36.19 24.33
CA LEU A 12 -12.10 36.65 22.95
C LEU A 12 -11.73 38.14 22.86
N SER A 13 -10.62 38.49 22.20
CA SER A 13 -10.47 39.80 21.55
C SER A 13 -9.21 39.89 20.67
N SER A 14 -9.39 40.04 19.36
CA SER A 14 -8.64 40.96 18.49
C SER A 14 -8.96 40.74 17.00
N LEU A 15 -10.23 40.88 16.61
CA LEU A 15 -10.56 41.10 15.20
C LEU A 15 -10.33 42.58 14.88
N ARG A 16 -9.19 42.87 14.24
CA ARG A 16 -8.98 44.17 13.58
C ARG A 16 -9.71 44.14 12.24
N SER A 17 -10.64 45.08 12.10
CA SER A 17 -11.35 45.43 10.87
C SER A 17 -10.38 45.86 9.77
N VAL A 18 -10.44 45.21 8.61
CA VAL A 18 -9.90 45.77 7.36
C VAL A 18 -11.08 46.13 6.46
N SER A 19 -11.08 47.41 6.11
CA SER A 19 -12.10 48.15 5.36
C SER A 19 -12.37 47.57 3.97
N ARG A 20 -13.66 47.46 3.64
CA ARG A 20 -14.16 47.24 2.28
C ARG A 20 -13.75 48.41 1.38
N ARG A 21 -13.03 48.14 0.30
CA ARG A 21 -13.04 48.99 -0.90
C ARG A 21 -13.62 48.21 -2.06
N SER A 22 -14.81 48.65 -2.46
CA SER A 22 -15.47 48.33 -3.71
C SER A 22 -14.69 48.91 -4.88
N PHE A 23 -14.33 48.06 -5.84
CA PHE A 23 -14.13 48.49 -7.22
C PHE A 23 -14.90 47.52 -8.12
N ALA A 24 -16.00 48.03 -8.67
CA ALA A 24 -16.67 47.42 -9.80
C ALA A 24 -15.91 47.83 -11.07
N SER A 25 -15.52 46.85 -11.89
CA SER A 25 -15.30 47.06 -13.31
C SER A 25 -15.60 45.76 -14.03
N SER A 26 -16.66 45.84 -14.82
CA SER A 26 -17.13 44.86 -15.78
C SER A 26 -16.10 44.57 -16.86
N THR A 27 -15.88 43.29 -17.17
CA THR A 27 -15.85 42.79 -18.56
C THR A 27 -16.03 41.28 -18.52
N SER A 28 -17.18 40.83 -18.99
CA SER A 28 -17.50 39.45 -19.32
C SER A 28 -16.64 38.98 -20.50
N ALA A 29 -15.83 37.94 -20.29
CA ALA A 29 -15.25 37.15 -21.36
C ALA A 29 -15.58 35.68 -21.09
N THR A 30 -16.60 35.21 -21.79
CA THR A 30 -16.97 33.80 -21.91
C THR A 30 -15.81 33.05 -22.56
N PHE A 31 -15.14 32.17 -21.82
CA PHE A 31 -14.23 31.20 -22.41
C PHE A 31 -15.03 30.03 -22.95
N SER A 32 -15.10 29.96 -24.28
CA SER A 32 -15.59 28.84 -25.07
C SER A 32 -14.80 27.59 -24.75
N GLU A 33 -15.53 26.50 -24.50
CA GLU A 33 -15.04 25.14 -24.36
C GLU A 33 -14.41 24.69 -25.69
N ALA A 34 -13.10 24.83 -25.83
CA ALA A 34 -12.36 24.31 -26.97
C ALA A 34 -12.07 22.82 -26.69
N ALA A 35 -12.88 21.95 -27.29
CA ALA A 35 -12.64 20.52 -27.34
C ALA A 35 -11.26 20.25 -27.96
N ALA A 36 -10.30 19.83 -27.13
CA ALA A 36 -9.01 19.34 -27.60
C ALA A 36 -9.22 17.99 -28.30
N ALA A 37 -8.91 17.93 -29.59
CA ALA A 37 -8.92 16.71 -30.37
C ALA A 37 -7.90 15.69 -29.79
N PRO A 38 -8.22 14.37 -29.78
CA PRO A 38 -7.36 13.38 -29.16
C PRO A 38 -6.10 13.16 -29.99
N LEU A 39 -4.94 13.35 -29.36
CA LEU A 39 -3.64 12.94 -29.89
C LEU A 39 -3.62 11.41 -30.04
N LYS A 40 -3.55 10.93 -31.28
CA LYS A 40 -3.26 9.54 -31.61
C LYS A 40 -1.84 9.20 -31.15
N GLY A 41 -1.70 8.23 -30.24
CA GLY A 41 -0.39 7.69 -29.86
C GLY A 41 -0.18 7.38 -28.36
N ALA A 42 -1.19 7.50 -27.50
CA ALA A 42 -1.08 7.03 -26.13
C ALA A 42 -1.31 5.51 -26.09
N ALA A 43 -0.23 4.73 -26.10
CA ALA A 43 -0.28 3.37 -25.55
C ALA A 43 -0.88 3.50 -24.15
N SER A 44 -2.00 2.80 -23.90
CA SER A 44 -2.70 2.86 -22.62
C SER A 44 -1.76 2.40 -21.51
N ALA A 45 -1.20 3.33 -20.76
CA ALA A 45 -0.46 3.00 -19.56
C ALA A 45 -1.37 2.08 -18.71
N PRO A 46 -0.90 0.91 -18.27
CA PRO A 46 -1.67 0.08 -17.35
C PRO A 46 -2.06 0.96 -16.17
N GLY A 47 -3.36 1.01 -15.85
CA GLY A 47 -3.84 1.78 -14.70
C GLY A 47 -3.08 1.35 -13.44
N VAL A 48 -2.97 2.23 -12.44
CA VAL A 48 -2.43 1.84 -11.13
C VAL A 48 -3.20 0.62 -10.68
N VAL A 49 -2.53 -0.53 -10.70
CA VAL A 49 -3.19 -1.78 -10.38
C VAL A 49 -3.36 -1.72 -8.86
N GLY A 50 -4.61 -1.70 -8.41
CA GLY A 50 -5.00 -1.55 -7.00
C GLY A 50 -4.76 -0.15 -6.44
N SER A 51 -5.85 0.56 -6.16
CA SER A 51 -5.78 1.86 -5.51
C SER A 51 -5.93 1.73 -4.00
N ALA A 52 -5.19 2.55 -3.25
CA ALA A 52 -5.55 2.92 -1.88
C ALA A 52 -7.05 3.31 -1.86
N PRO A 53 -7.78 2.99 -0.78
CA PRO A 53 -9.16 3.43 -0.64
C PRO A 53 -9.22 4.97 -0.72
N GLU A 54 -10.28 5.51 -1.31
CA GLU A 54 -10.50 6.96 -1.38
C GLU A 54 -10.88 7.48 0.02
N LEU A 55 -9.85 7.72 0.82
CA LEU A 55 -9.98 8.23 2.18
C LEU A 55 -9.51 9.68 2.22
N SER A 56 -10.32 10.59 2.76
CA SER A 56 -9.93 11.97 3.08
C SER A 56 -9.01 12.02 4.30
N ARG A 57 -9.25 11.16 5.28
CA ARG A 57 -8.47 11.04 6.51
C ARG A 57 -8.42 9.59 7.00
N HIS A 58 -7.46 9.29 7.86
CA HIS A 58 -7.27 7.95 8.41
C HIS A 58 -7.08 8.03 9.93
N LEU A 59 -7.97 7.40 10.68
CA LEU A 59 -7.88 7.23 12.13
C LEU A 59 -7.11 5.94 12.46
N LEU A 60 -5.90 6.05 13.01
CA LEU A 60 -5.17 4.89 13.52
C LEU A 60 -5.31 4.80 15.03
N ILE A 61 -5.87 3.69 15.50
CA ILE A 61 -6.12 3.39 16.91
C ILE A 61 -4.99 2.49 17.41
N HIS A 62 -4.35 2.87 18.51
CA HIS A 62 -3.19 2.18 19.08
C HIS A 62 -3.62 1.26 20.21
N THR A 63 -3.62 -0.04 19.94
CA THR A 63 -4.05 -1.08 20.88
C THR A 63 -2.85 -1.74 21.60
N PRO A 64 -2.94 -1.98 22.92
CA PRO A 64 -1.92 -2.72 23.67
C PRO A 64 -2.02 -4.24 23.46
N HIS A 65 -3.02 -4.71 22.70
CA HIS A 65 -3.19 -6.13 22.38
C HIS A 65 -2.10 -6.58 21.37
N PRO A 66 -1.31 -7.62 21.68
CA PRO A 66 -0.25 -8.07 20.77
C PRO A 66 -0.80 -8.53 19.42
N THR A 67 -0.06 -8.27 18.34
CA THR A 67 -0.49 -8.61 16.96
C THR A 67 -0.76 -10.09 16.76
N ALA A 68 -0.02 -10.96 17.44
CA ALA A 68 -0.19 -12.42 17.41
C ALA A 68 -1.57 -12.88 17.93
N THR A 69 -2.28 -12.02 18.67
CA THR A 69 -3.58 -12.34 19.27
C THR A 69 -4.75 -11.69 18.53
N TRP A 70 -4.49 -10.97 17.43
CA TRP A 70 -5.54 -10.31 16.66
C TRP A 70 -6.38 -11.33 15.90
N PRO A 71 -7.72 -11.30 16.00
CA PRO A 71 -8.58 -12.14 15.17
C PRO A 71 -8.62 -11.64 13.73
N SER A 72 -8.98 -12.53 12.80
CA SER A 72 -9.12 -12.21 11.37
C SER A 72 -10.00 -10.97 11.10
N HIS A 73 -10.94 -10.68 12.00
CA HIS A 73 -11.83 -9.53 11.96
C HIS A 73 -11.91 -8.89 13.35
N LEU A 74 -11.36 -7.69 13.52
CA LEU A 74 -11.28 -7.05 14.84
C LEU A 74 -12.66 -6.66 15.41
N HIS A 75 -13.66 -6.44 14.57
CA HIS A 75 -15.04 -6.19 15.02
C HIS A 75 -15.65 -7.39 15.76
N ALA A 76 -15.07 -8.59 15.61
CA ALA A 76 -15.52 -9.77 16.34
C ALA A 76 -15.09 -9.75 17.82
N THR A 77 -14.16 -8.87 18.21
CA THR A 77 -13.63 -8.82 19.58
C THR A 77 -13.71 -7.44 20.23
N SER A 78 -13.62 -6.35 19.46
CA SER A 78 -13.62 -4.97 19.98
C SER A 78 -14.99 -4.33 19.76
N PRO A 79 -15.73 -3.98 20.83
CA PRO A 79 -16.96 -3.19 20.73
C PRO A 79 -16.76 -1.86 19.99
N LEU A 80 -15.62 -1.18 20.20
CA LEU A 80 -15.29 0.06 19.48
C LEU A 80 -15.12 -0.20 17.98
N ALA A 81 -14.37 -1.24 17.59
CA ALA A 81 -14.18 -1.58 16.18
C ALA A 81 -15.51 -1.93 15.50
N LYS A 82 -16.39 -2.68 16.18
CA LYS A 82 -17.73 -2.99 15.68
C LYS A 82 -18.56 -1.72 15.48
N LEU A 83 -18.65 -0.86 16.49
CA LEU A 83 -19.46 0.35 16.38
C LEU A 83 -18.93 1.30 15.30
N LEU A 84 -17.61 1.45 15.18
CA LEU A 84 -17.00 2.22 14.09
C LEU A 84 -17.35 1.62 12.73
N GLN A 85 -17.24 0.30 12.57
CA GLN A 85 -17.61 -0.39 11.33
C GLN A 85 -19.09 -0.17 10.96
N ASP A 86 -19.99 -0.30 11.93
CA ASP A 86 -21.44 -0.14 11.75
C ASP A 86 -21.81 1.32 11.42
N LYS A 87 -21.26 2.28 12.17
CA LYS A 87 -21.46 3.72 11.95
C LYS A 87 -21.00 4.14 10.56
N TRP A 88 -19.87 3.60 10.10
CA TRP A 88 -19.33 3.88 8.77
C TRP A 88 -20.15 3.29 7.63
N GLN A 89 -20.70 2.09 7.82
CA GLN A 89 -21.62 1.51 6.84
C GLN A 89 -22.94 2.30 6.73
N ALA A 90 -23.39 2.91 7.83
CA ALA A 90 -24.63 3.68 7.87
C ALA A 90 -24.51 5.11 7.31
N GLN A 91 -23.30 5.69 7.24
CA GLN A 91 -23.06 7.08 6.83
C GLN A 91 -22.05 7.16 5.68
N PRO A 92 -22.52 7.17 4.41
CA PRO A 92 -21.64 7.17 3.23
C PRO A 92 -20.67 8.37 3.16
N GLU A 93 -21.05 9.53 3.70
CA GLU A 93 -20.16 10.69 3.83
C GLU A 93 -19.00 10.47 4.82
N LEU A 94 -19.20 9.64 5.85
CA LEU A 94 -18.15 9.19 6.74
C LEU A 94 -17.30 8.08 6.12
N ALA A 95 -17.78 7.36 5.10
CA ALA A 95 -17.03 6.30 4.43
C ALA A 95 -15.68 6.76 3.82
N LYS A 96 -15.49 8.08 3.65
CA LYS A 96 -14.19 8.67 3.28
C LYS A 96 -13.23 8.83 4.46
N LEU A 97 -13.63 8.60 5.70
CA LEU A 97 -12.69 8.41 6.81
C LEU A 97 -12.37 6.91 6.89
N GLY A 98 -11.10 6.53 6.90
CA GLY A 98 -10.72 5.15 7.20
C GLY A 98 -10.39 5.00 8.68
N PHE A 99 -10.46 3.78 9.22
CA PHE A 99 -9.83 3.48 10.49
C PHE A 99 -9.10 2.13 10.47
N ASN A 100 -8.02 2.03 11.23
CA ASN A 100 -7.29 0.78 11.44
C ASN A 100 -6.71 0.72 12.86
N PHE A 101 -6.47 -0.48 13.35
CA PHE A 101 -5.78 -0.72 14.63
C PHE A 101 -4.28 -0.97 14.41
N THR A 102 -3.46 -0.61 15.39
CA THR A 102 -2.00 -0.73 15.34
C THR A 102 -1.45 -1.14 16.71
N ASP A 103 -0.22 -1.68 16.75
CA ASP A 103 0.48 -2.01 18.01
C ASP A 103 1.22 -0.82 18.64
N GLY A 104 0.81 0.41 18.30
CA GLY A 104 1.53 1.64 18.60
C GLY A 104 1.45 2.12 20.06
N SER A 105 0.70 1.45 20.93
CA SER A 105 0.55 1.87 22.33
C SER A 105 1.39 1.04 23.29
N HIS A 106 1.67 1.63 24.45
CA HIS A 106 2.25 0.92 25.57
C HIS A 106 1.17 0.28 26.42
N GLY A 107 1.51 -0.85 27.04
CA GLY A 107 0.69 -1.46 28.08
C GLY A 107 0.64 -2.96 27.99
N THR A 108 0.14 -3.56 29.05
CA THR A 108 -0.21 -4.98 29.10
C THR A 108 -1.71 -5.09 29.32
N VAL A 109 -2.37 -5.93 28.54
CA VAL A 109 -3.79 -6.23 28.71
C VAL A 109 -3.94 -7.39 29.69
N ALA A 110 -4.96 -7.32 30.56
CA ALA A 110 -5.26 -8.40 31.48
C ALA A 110 -5.67 -9.68 30.74
N GLN A 111 -6.39 -9.51 29.63
CA GLN A 111 -6.76 -10.57 28.70
C GLN A 111 -6.46 -10.09 27.29
N ALA A 112 -5.61 -10.84 26.58
CA ALA A 112 -5.35 -10.58 25.17
C ALA A 112 -6.58 -10.93 24.32
N TRP A 113 -6.61 -10.44 23.08
CA TRP A 113 -7.66 -10.85 22.15
C TRP A 113 -7.51 -12.34 21.80
N ASP A 114 -8.57 -12.93 21.27
CA ASP A 114 -8.56 -14.34 20.87
C ASP A 114 -8.43 -14.42 19.33
N PRO A 115 -7.30 -14.91 18.80
CA PRO A 115 -7.06 -14.98 17.36
C PRO A 115 -7.96 -15.99 16.64
N THR A 116 -8.61 -16.90 17.38
CA THR A 116 -9.48 -17.93 16.81
C THR A 116 -10.89 -17.44 16.48
N ARG A 117 -11.23 -16.21 16.93
CA ARG A 117 -12.54 -15.61 16.65
C ARG A 117 -12.71 -15.32 15.16
N THR A 118 -13.90 -15.64 14.68
CA THR A 118 -14.33 -15.55 13.31
C THR A 118 -15.12 -14.27 13.07
N LYS A 119 -15.39 -13.96 11.80
CA LYS A 119 -16.19 -12.78 11.41
C LYS A 119 -17.64 -12.79 11.92
N PHE A 120 -18.14 -13.96 12.34
CA PHE A 120 -19.51 -14.17 12.80
C PHE A 120 -19.66 -14.02 14.31
N ASP A 121 -18.55 -13.92 15.05
CA ASP A 121 -18.60 -13.75 16.49
C ASP A 121 -18.89 -12.29 16.86
N GLU A 122 -19.58 -12.10 17.98
CA GLU A 122 -19.90 -10.78 18.54
C GLU A 122 -18.99 -10.43 19.71
N PRO A 123 -18.53 -9.18 19.85
CA PRO A 123 -17.76 -8.74 21.01
C PRO A 123 -18.43 -9.15 22.34
N PRO A 124 -17.65 -9.43 23.40
CA PRO A 124 -18.22 -9.79 24.69
C PRO A 124 -19.21 -8.73 25.19
N ALA A 125 -20.43 -9.15 25.54
CA ALA A 125 -21.53 -8.24 25.89
C ALA A 125 -21.28 -7.44 27.18
N ASP A 126 -20.41 -7.94 28.05
CA ASP A 126 -20.00 -7.35 29.33
C ASP A 126 -18.57 -6.79 29.29
N ALA A 127 -18.01 -6.57 28.10
CA ALA A 127 -16.69 -5.96 27.95
C ALA A 127 -16.67 -4.56 28.60
N ALA A 128 -15.61 -4.29 29.38
CA ALA A 128 -15.34 -2.95 29.87
C ALA A 128 -15.17 -1.96 28.71
N VAL A 129 -15.50 -0.69 28.94
CA VAL A 129 -15.31 0.36 27.93
C VAL A 129 -13.83 0.44 27.54
N GLU A 130 -13.56 0.09 26.29
CA GLU A 130 -12.23 0.14 25.71
C GLU A 130 -11.74 1.59 25.64
N ARG A 131 -10.49 1.82 26.03
CA ARG A 131 -9.82 3.11 25.89
C ARG A 131 -8.47 2.91 25.24
N TYR A 132 -8.24 3.60 24.14
CA TYR A 132 -7.01 3.54 23.36
C TYR A 132 -6.46 4.96 23.15
N SER A 133 -5.21 5.08 22.75
CA SER A 133 -4.74 6.31 22.09
C SER A 133 -4.97 6.18 20.59
N ALA A 134 -5.13 7.29 19.87
CA ALA A 134 -5.31 7.28 18.42
C ALA A 134 -4.74 8.52 17.75
N VAL A 135 -4.51 8.47 16.44
CA VAL A 135 -4.04 9.61 15.64
C VAL A 135 -4.85 9.73 14.35
N ILE A 136 -5.23 10.96 14.00
CA ILE A 136 -5.88 11.27 12.71
C ILE A 136 -4.83 11.78 11.72
N TYR A 137 -4.71 11.10 10.59
CA TYR A 137 -3.85 11.46 9.46
C TYR A 137 -4.67 12.08 8.32
N PRO A 138 -4.07 12.96 7.49
CA PRO A 138 -2.65 13.34 7.48
C PRO A 138 -2.30 14.44 8.49
N ASP A 139 -3.26 14.89 9.29
CA ASP A 139 -3.15 16.08 10.15
C ASP A 139 -2.31 15.88 11.43
N PHE A 140 -1.93 14.64 11.77
CA PHE A 140 -1.24 14.28 13.03
C PHE A 140 -1.97 14.76 14.29
N VAL A 141 -3.31 14.72 14.29
CA VAL A 141 -4.11 15.06 15.48
C VAL A 141 -4.09 13.89 16.46
N GLU A 142 -3.41 14.09 17.58
CA GLU A 142 -3.28 13.10 18.66
C GLU A 142 -4.55 13.07 19.54
N LEU A 143 -5.08 11.87 19.76
CA LEU A 143 -6.15 11.56 20.68
C LEU A 143 -5.56 10.68 21.80
N PRO A 144 -5.06 11.25 22.91
CA PRO A 144 -4.35 10.50 23.94
C PRO A 144 -5.25 9.51 24.69
N SER A 145 -6.56 9.73 24.66
CA SER A 145 -7.58 8.79 25.13
C SER A 145 -8.77 8.87 24.19
N PHE A 146 -9.21 7.72 23.70
CA PHE A 146 -10.28 7.55 22.74
C PHE A 146 -11.06 6.29 23.07
N SER A 147 -12.36 6.44 23.28
CA SER A 147 -13.32 5.37 23.50
C SER A 147 -14.56 5.52 22.63
N ILE A 148 -15.48 4.57 22.79
CA ILE A 148 -16.80 4.60 22.19
C ILE A 148 -17.61 5.86 22.59
N ASP A 149 -17.37 6.41 23.77
CA ASP A 149 -18.06 7.59 24.29
C ASP A 149 -17.61 8.89 23.59
N ASP A 150 -16.42 8.87 22.98
CA ASP A 150 -15.81 10.03 22.34
C ASP A 150 -16.24 10.19 20.87
N LEU A 151 -16.97 9.23 20.30
CA LEU A 151 -17.41 9.26 18.90
C LEU A 151 -18.19 10.54 18.51
N PRO A 152 -19.10 11.10 19.35
CA PRO A 152 -19.75 12.36 19.02
C PRO A 152 -18.80 13.56 19.03
N ALA A 153 -17.72 13.51 19.82
CA ALA A 153 -16.70 14.55 19.84
C ALA A 153 -15.76 14.43 18.63
N LEU A 154 -15.44 13.21 18.22
CA LEU A 154 -14.67 12.93 17.01
C LEU A 154 -15.30 13.56 15.76
N ASP A 155 -16.63 13.47 15.62
CA ASP A 155 -17.35 14.07 14.49
C ASP A 155 -17.13 15.60 14.41
N LYS A 156 -17.08 16.28 15.56
CA LYS A 156 -16.81 17.73 15.63
C LYS A 156 -15.38 18.06 15.24
N VAL A 157 -14.41 17.30 15.77
CA VAL A 157 -12.99 17.46 15.42
C VAL A 157 -12.81 17.32 13.91
N LEU A 158 -13.40 16.29 13.30
CA LEU A 158 -13.29 16.05 11.86
C LEU A 158 -13.91 17.16 11.01
N ALA A 159 -15.01 17.78 11.49
CA ALA A 159 -15.67 18.90 10.82
C ALA A 159 -14.90 20.22 10.91
N GLU A 160 -14.11 20.41 11.97
CA GLU A 160 -13.29 21.62 12.18
C GLU A 160 -11.94 21.56 11.43
N LEU A 161 -11.45 20.36 11.11
CA LEU A 161 -10.19 20.20 10.40
C LEU A 161 -10.29 20.71 8.94
N PRO A 162 -9.26 21.42 8.44
CA PRO A 162 -9.24 21.95 7.08
C PRO A 162 -9.31 20.82 6.04
N ALA A 163 -9.82 21.11 4.84
CA ALA A 163 -9.84 20.13 3.77
C ALA A 163 -8.44 19.53 3.56
N ALA A 164 -8.33 18.20 3.56
CA ALA A 164 -7.05 17.52 3.41
C ALA A 164 -6.40 17.93 2.08
N SER A 165 -5.20 18.53 2.16
CA SER A 165 -4.44 18.92 0.98
C SER A 165 -3.80 17.69 0.35
N ALA A 166 -4.51 17.05 -0.58
CA ALA A 166 -4.04 15.85 -1.27
C ALA A 166 -3.13 16.12 -2.48
N ALA A 167 -2.80 17.38 -2.76
CA ALA A 167 -2.09 17.75 -3.97
C ALA A 167 -0.72 17.05 -4.05
N LEU A 168 -0.47 16.37 -5.17
CA LEU A 168 0.89 16.05 -5.59
C LEU A 168 1.50 17.37 -6.11
N PRO A 169 2.56 17.89 -5.48
CA PRO A 169 3.28 19.02 -6.02
C PRO A 169 3.78 18.73 -7.44
N SER A 170 3.73 19.72 -8.32
CA SER A 170 4.44 19.64 -9.58
C SER A 170 5.93 19.49 -9.29
N ALA A 171 6.66 18.77 -10.15
CA ALA A 171 8.11 18.52 -10.03
C ALA A 171 9.01 19.79 -10.01
N THR A 172 8.41 20.98 -9.83
CA THR A 172 9.01 22.31 -9.91
C THR A 172 8.95 23.10 -8.60
N SER A 173 8.37 22.58 -7.51
CA SER A 173 8.45 23.26 -6.21
C SER A 173 9.73 22.85 -5.45
N GLY A 174 10.65 23.80 -5.31
CA GLY A 174 11.97 23.62 -4.73
C GLY A 174 12.02 23.24 -3.25
N ASP A 175 13.24 22.94 -2.80
CA ASP A 175 13.70 22.58 -1.46
C ASP A 175 12.73 22.90 -0.31
N THR A 176 11.76 22.00 -0.09
CA THR A 176 11.06 21.91 1.18
C THR A 176 11.97 21.26 2.19
N ALA A 177 11.94 21.72 3.44
CA ALA A 177 12.66 21.04 4.52
C ALA A 177 12.16 19.58 4.63
N PRO A 178 13.04 18.62 4.96
CA PRO A 178 12.62 17.25 5.20
C PRO A 178 11.57 17.19 6.32
N PRO A 179 10.65 16.20 6.29
CA PRO A 179 9.61 16.08 7.30
C PRO A 179 10.25 15.86 8.69
N GLN A 180 9.76 16.61 9.69
CA GLN A 180 10.24 16.49 11.06
C GLN A 180 9.74 15.22 11.75
N ARG A 181 8.58 14.71 11.31
CA ARG A 181 7.96 13.51 11.85
C ARG A 181 7.39 12.67 10.70
N THR A 182 7.72 11.39 10.70
CA THR A 182 7.21 10.42 9.72
C THR A 182 6.78 9.16 10.45
N HIS A 183 5.57 8.69 10.20
CA HIS A 183 5.06 7.42 10.71
C HIS A 183 4.91 6.41 9.59
N ILE A 184 5.42 5.20 9.81
CA ILE A 184 5.34 4.06 8.90
C ILE A 184 4.53 2.96 9.57
N PHE A 185 3.54 2.43 8.87
CA PHE A 185 2.69 1.36 9.36
C PHE A 185 2.77 0.16 8.45
N VAL A 186 3.28 -0.97 8.94
CA VAL A 186 3.45 -2.19 8.14
C VAL A 186 2.36 -3.19 8.51
N CYS A 187 1.65 -3.69 7.50
CA CYS A 187 0.59 -4.67 7.69
C CYS A 187 1.17 -6.03 8.06
N THR A 188 0.91 -6.52 9.28
CA THR A 188 1.40 -7.82 9.75
C THR A 188 0.29 -8.78 10.21
N HIS A 189 -0.96 -8.49 9.80
CA HIS A 189 -2.15 -9.15 10.30
C HIS A 189 -2.35 -10.59 9.75
N ARG A 190 -1.54 -11.54 10.23
CA ARG A 190 -1.46 -12.93 9.76
C ARG A 190 -2.80 -13.68 9.76
N THR A 191 -3.59 -13.54 10.82
CA THR A 191 -4.88 -14.25 10.96
C THR A 191 -5.92 -13.79 9.93
N ARG A 192 -5.77 -12.58 9.38
CA ARG A 192 -6.57 -12.09 8.27
C ARG A 192 -6.01 -12.56 6.92
N ASP A 193 -4.70 -12.54 6.77
CA ASP A 193 -4.01 -12.87 5.53
C ASP A 193 -2.58 -13.34 5.87
N CYS A 194 -2.28 -14.61 5.59
CA CYS A 194 -1.02 -15.26 5.96
C CYS A 194 0.19 -14.46 5.47
N ARG A 195 0.13 -13.94 4.24
CA ARG A 195 1.20 -13.18 3.60
C ARG A 195 1.46 -11.84 4.27
N CYS A 196 0.48 -11.25 4.96
CA CYS A 196 0.77 -10.09 5.81
C CYS A 196 1.72 -10.49 6.95
N GLY A 197 1.54 -11.67 7.55
CA GLY A 197 2.49 -12.20 8.51
C GLY A 197 3.83 -12.56 7.87
N ASP A 198 3.81 -13.27 6.74
CA ASP A 198 5.01 -13.88 6.17
C ASP A 198 5.90 -12.87 5.40
N ILE A 199 5.32 -11.80 4.88
CA ILE A 199 6.04 -10.73 4.19
C ILE A 199 6.15 -9.47 5.06
N GLY A 200 5.05 -9.11 5.73
CA GLY A 200 4.98 -7.87 6.49
C GLY A 200 5.87 -7.88 7.73
N GLU A 201 5.98 -9.02 8.42
CA GLU A 201 6.83 -9.11 9.62
C GLU A 201 8.32 -8.98 9.27
N PRO A 202 8.88 -9.70 8.27
CA PRO A 202 10.25 -9.44 7.81
C PRO A 202 10.49 -7.99 7.35
N LEU A 203 9.53 -7.37 6.65
CA LEU A 203 9.62 -5.97 6.24
C LEU A 203 9.66 -5.02 7.46
N TYR A 204 8.82 -5.25 8.45
CA TYR A 204 8.81 -4.46 9.68
C TYR A 204 10.16 -4.55 10.42
N ASP A 205 10.70 -5.76 10.56
CA ASP A 205 12.00 -5.99 11.21
C ASP A 205 13.14 -5.33 10.44
N ALA A 206 13.15 -5.44 9.11
CA ALA A 206 14.14 -4.79 8.25
C ALA A 206 14.08 -3.27 8.36
N LEU A 207 12.88 -2.68 8.37
CA LEU A 207 12.71 -1.23 8.57
C LEU A 207 13.19 -0.79 9.95
N LEU A 208 12.85 -1.53 11.01
CA LEU A 208 13.35 -1.22 12.36
C LEU A 208 14.87 -1.30 12.45
N HIS A 209 15.47 -2.34 11.86
CA HIS A 209 16.91 -2.49 11.80
C HIS A 209 17.55 -1.28 11.10
N GLU A 210 17.01 -0.91 9.94
CA GLU A 210 17.54 0.17 9.11
C GLU A 210 17.37 1.56 9.76
N ILE A 211 16.22 1.83 10.39
CA ILE A 211 15.96 3.06 11.15
C ILE A 211 16.98 3.21 12.29
N LYS A 212 17.24 2.11 13.03
CA LYS A 212 18.23 2.10 14.12
C LYS A 212 19.64 2.30 13.59
N ARG A 213 20.00 1.60 12.50
CA ARG A 213 21.31 1.72 11.83
C ARG A 213 21.59 3.17 11.38
N ARG A 214 20.57 3.83 10.81
CA ARG A 214 20.66 5.22 10.34
C ARG A 214 20.41 6.27 11.42
N LYS A 215 20.05 5.87 12.65
CA LYS A 215 19.68 6.75 13.78
C LYS A 215 18.55 7.73 13.43
N LEU A 216 17.55 7.27 12.68
CA LEU A 216 16.43 8.10 12.22
C LEU A 216 15.21 8.06 13.16
N GLY A 217 15.19 7.12 14.11
CA GLY A 217 14.07 6.96 15.04
C GLY A 217 13.94 5.55 15.61
N GLY A 218 12.72 5.03 15.70
CA GLY A 218 12.44 3.71 16.29
C GLY A 218 10.97 3.31 16.21
N GLU A 219 10.54 2.40 17.09
CA GLU A 219 9.12 2.03 17.19
C GLU A 219 8.26 3.24 17.58
N LEU A 220 7.01 3.28 17.12
CA LEU A 220 6.06 4.36 17.41
C LEU A 220 5.89 4.61 18.91
N LYS A 221 5.79 3.55 19.69
CA LYS A 221 5.71 3.64 21.14
C LYS A 221 6.96 4.28 21.78
N SER A 222 8.12 4.27 21.14
CA SER A 222 9.39 4.73 21.75
C SER A 222 9.67 6.23 21.64
N GLY A 223 8.78 7.04 21.07
CA GLY A 223 8.91 8.51 21.06
C GLY A 223 8.09 9.18 19.97
N THR A 224 8.22 10.51 19.80
CA THR A 224 7.34 11.29 18.91
C THR A 224 7.98 11.78 17.61
N ASP A 225 9.29 12.08 17.60
CA ASP A 225 9.93 12.82 16.49
C ASP A 225 10.79 11.94 15.57
N GLY A 226 11.01 12.34 14.33
CA GLY A 226 11.72 11.53 13.34
C GLY A 226 10.86 10.38 12.82
N VAL A 227 11.48 9.26 12.44
CA VAL A 227 10.77 8.12 11.85
C VAL A 227 10.24 7.19 12.95
N ARG A 228 8.96 6.87 12.90
CA ARG A 228 8.29 5.97 13.83
C ARG A 228 7.59 4.86 13.09
N ILE A 229 7.82 3.62 13.51
CA ILE A 229 7.22 2.45 12.87
C ILE A 229 6.34 1.66 13.83
N ALA A 230 5.20 1.20 13.34
CA ALA A 230 4.29 0.31 14.05
C ALA A 230 3.75 -0.76 13.10
N ARG A 231 3.28 -1.86 13.66
CA ARG A 231 2.46 -2.83 12.94
C ARG A 231 1.04 -2.29 12.86
N VAL A 232 0.35 -2.58 11.76
CA VAL A 232 -1.05 -2.22 11.54
C VAL A 232 -1.86 -3.46 11.19
N ALA A 233 -3.13 -3.45 11.57
CA ALA A 233 -4.13 -4.40 11.12
C ALA A 233 -4.22 -4.41 9.59
N HIS A 234 -4.91 -5.41 9.06
CA HIS A 234 -4.92 -5.65 7.62
C HIS A 234 -5.36 -4.41 6.82
N ILE A 235 -4.46 -3.94 5.96
CA ILE A 235 -4.69 -2.81 5.05
C ILE A 235 -4.45 -3.24 3.61
N GLY A 236 -5.17 -2.59 2.70
CA GLY A 236 -5.10 -2.87 1.27
C GLY A 236 -5.80 -4.18 0.90
N GLY A 237 -5.71 -4.53 -0.38
CA GLY A 237 -6.23 -5.82 -0.86
C GLY A 237 -5.19 -6.91 -0.72
N HIS A 238 -5.66 -8.16 -0.61
CA HIS A 238 -4.80 -9.34 -0.68
C HIS A 238 -3.93 -9.36 -1.96
N LYS A 239 -4.33 -8.69 -3.04
CA LYS A 239 -3.47 -8.53 -4.19
C LYS A 239 -2.13 -7.81 -3.90
N TRP A 240 -1.86 -7.20 -2.74
CA TRP A 240 -0.69 -6.32 -2.57
C TRP A 240 0.21 -6.59 -1.36
N ALA A 241 0.21 -7.81 -0.82
CA ALA A 241 0.93 -8.14 0.42
C ALA A 241 2.37 -7.60 0.53
N GLY A 242 2.77 -7.27 1.76
CA GLY A 242 3.84 -6.30 2.02
C GLY A 242 3.31 -4.86 1.91
N ASN A 243 2.15 -4.58 2.50
CA ASN A 243 1.55 -3.25 2.48
C ASN A 243 2.13 -2.37 3.58
N ALA A 244 2.47 -1.13 3.24
CA ALA A 244 2.87 -0.12 4.21
C ALA A 244 2.20 1.23 3.96
N LEU A 245 1.87 1.94 5.04
CA LEU A 245 1.44 3.33 5.01
C LEU A 245 2.61 4.21 5.43
N VAL A 246 2.80 5.33 4.76
CA VAL A 246 3.79 6.34 5.14
C VAL A 246 3.09 7.69 5.28
N TYR A 247 2.99 8.17 6.51
CA TYR A 247 2.46 9.48 6.84
C TYR A 247 3.57 10.42 7.27
N ARG A 248 3.63 11.60 6.68
CA ARG A 248 4.65 12.63 6.94
C ARG A 248 4.00 13.89 7.47
N SER A 249 4.68 14.59 8.37
CA SER A 249 4.18 15.81 9.01
C SER A 249 3.97 16.99 8.07
N ASP A 250 4.42 16.88 6.81
CA ASP A 250 4.16 17.85 5.74
C ASP A 250 2.85 17.55 4.98
N GLY A 251 2.06 16.58 5.44
CA GLY A 251 0.74 16.24 4.90
C GLY A 251 0.76 15.10 3.87
N VAL A 252 1.93 14.57 3.49
CA VAL A 252 2.02 13.43 2.57
C VAL A 252 1.59 12.14 3.26
N GLY A 253 0.68 11.39 2.64
CA GLY A 253 0.16 10.12 3.16
C GLY A 253 0.10 9.04 2.09
N ASP A 254 1.22 8.40 1.79
CA ASP A 254 1.33 7.41 0.71
C ASP A 254 1.08 5.98 1.18
N TRP A 255 0.44 5.21 0.32
CA TRP A 255 0.21 3.78 0.48
C TRP A 255 1.11 3.04 -0.50
N TYR A 256 1.82 2.04 0.01
CA TYR A 256 2.72 1.18 -0.74
C TYR A 256 2.30 -0.28 -0.62
N GLY A 257 2.55 -1.06 -1.67
CA GLY A 257 2.30 -2.49 -1.70
C GLY A 257 3.37 -3.25 -2.48
N LEU A 258 3.38 -4.58 -2.36
CA LEU A 258 4.44 -5.47 -2.86
C LEU A 258 5.83 -5.19 -2.27
N LEU A 259 5.89 -4.59 -1.09
CA LEU A 259 7.15 -4.39 -0.40
C LEU A 259 7.71 -5.73 0.11
N ARG A 260 9.03 -5.82 0.17
CA ARG A 260 9.80 -6.91 0.78
C ARG A 260 10.81 -6.34 1.76
N ALA A 261 11.44 -7.19 2.56
CA ALA A 261 12.45 -6.77 3.54
C ALA A 261 13.58 -5.93 2.89
N GLU A 262 13.97 -6.27 1.67
CA GLU A 262 15.02 -5.61 0.90
C GLU A 262 14.61 -4.20 0.44
N ASP A 263 13.31 -3.91 0.37
CA ASP A 263 12.78 -2.60 -0.01
C ASP A 263 12.88 -1.58 1.15
N ALA A 264 13.20 -2.02 2.38
CA ALA A 264 13.22 -1.17 3.58
C ALA A 264 14.14 0.07 3.47
N PRO A 265 15.40 -0.03 3.00
CA PRO A 265 16.28 1.12 2.82
C PRO A 265 15.68 2.18 1.89
N LYS A 266 15.13 1.74 0.75
CA LYS A 266 14.55 2.63 -0.27
C LYS A 266 13.24 3.25 0.21
N LEU A 267 12.39 2.50 0.89
CA LEU A 267 11.17 3.06 1.50
C LEU A 267 11.52 4.19 2.48
N LEU A 268 12.58 4.04 3.28
CA LEU A 268 13.03 5.09 4.21
C LEU A 268 13.56 6.33 3.49
N ASP A 269 14.24 6.16 2.35
CA ASP A 269 14.69 7.30 1.53
C ASP A 269 13.49 8.15 1.09
N TYR A 270 12.41 7.54 0.59
CA TYR A 270 11.19 8.27 0.23
C TYR A 270 10.42 8.82 1.45
N ALA A 271 10.40 8.08 2.56
CA ALA A 271 9.72 8.47 3.80
C ALA A 271 10.37 9.68 4.49
N THR A 272 11.66 9.93 4.22
CA THR A 272 12.42 11.07 4.77
C THR A 272 12.80 12.11 3.71
N SER A 273 12.46 11.86 2.45
CA SER A 273 12.77 12.75 1.34
C SER A 273 12.07 14.11 1.50
N PRO A 274 12.77 15.23 1.21
CA PRO A 274 12.10 16.52 1.11
C PRO A 274 11.08 16.55 -0.04
N SER A 275 11.28 15.72 -1.07
CA SER A 275 10.34 15.58 -2.18
C SER A 275 9.07 14.87 -1.73
N SER A 276 7.94 15.34 -2.25
CA SER A 276 6.62 14.76 -2.11
C SER A 276 6.29 13.73 -3.19
N LEU A 277 7.22 13.43 -4.10
CA LEU A 277 7.01 12.40 -5.12
C LEU A 277 7.03 11.02 -4.46
N PRO A 278 6.03 10.16 -4.73
CA PRO A 278 6.01 8.81 -4.19
C PRO A 278 6.97 7.90 -4.95
N TRP A 279 7.33 6.78 -4.34
CA TRP A 279 8.02 5.70 -5.03
C TRP A 279 7.06 4.96 -5.97
N PHE A 280 6.98 5.40 -7.22
CA PHE A 280 5.92 4.99 -8.15
C PHE A 280 5.83 3.47 -8.39
N SER A 281 6.92 2.70 -8.34
CA SER A 281 6.83 1.25 -8.59
C SER A 281 6.13 0.47 -7.47
N ARG A 282 6.15 0.99 -6.23
CA ARG A 282 5.46 0.41 -5.07
C ARG A 282 4.21 1.18 -4.67
N TRP A 283 4.02 2.38 -5.20
CA TRP A 283 2.90 3.25 -4.86
C TRP A 283 1.55 2.65 -5.28
N ARG A 284 0.57 2.72 -4.38
CA ARG A 284 -0.81 2.30 -4.59
C ARG A 284 -1.79 3.45 -4.46
N GLY A 285 -1.35 4.62 -4.02
CA GLY A 285 -2.17 5.80 -3.93
C GLY A 285 -1.79 6.66 -2.73
N ARG A 286 -2.48 7.78 -2.60
CA ARG A 286 -2.25 8.77 -1.56
C ARG A 286 -3.56 9.12 -0.88
N LEU A 287 -3.49 9.30 0.43
CA LEU A 287 -4.58 9.79 1.24
C LEU A 287 -5.09 11.12 0.69
N GLY A 288 -6.40 11.20 0.45
CA GLY A 288 -7.09 12.35 -0.10
C GLY A 288 -7.19 12.38 -1.64
N LEU A 289 -6.56 11.44 -2.36
CA LEU A 289 -6.72 11.32 -3.81
C LEU A 289 -7.80 10.31 -4.17
N SER A 290 -8.61 10.63 -5.19
CA SER A 290 -9.49 9.67 -5.83
C SER A 290 -8.72 8.70 -6.73
N ALA A 291 -9.33 7.57 -7.08
CA ALA A 291 -8.72 6.60 -7.99
C ALA A 291 -8.32 7.22 -9.34
N ASP A 292 -9.11 8.18 -9.84
CA ASP A 292 -8.84 8.89 -11.10
C ASP A 292 -7.62 9.80 -10.99
N GLN A 293 -7.49 10.51 -9.87
CA GLN A 293 -6.34 11.35 -9.58
C GLN A 293 -5.06 10.53 -9.39
N VAL A 294 -5.15 9.37 -8.72
CA VAL A 294 -4.03 8.42 -8.61
C VAL A 294 -3.59 7.93 -9.99
N ARG A 295 -4.54 7.56 -10.87
CA ARG A 295 -4.23 7.16 -12.25
C ARG A 295 -3.58 8.27 -13.06
N ALA A 296 -4.10 9.50 -12.97
CA ALA A 296 -3.55 10.65 -13.67
C ALA A 296 -2.12 10.96 -13.20
N ALA A 297 -1.89 10.98 -11.90
CA ALA A 297 -0.57 11.17 -11.28
C ALA A 297 0.45 10.11 -11.71
N TYR A 298 0.01 8.86 -11.77
CA TYR A 298 0.87 7.76 -12.20
C TYR A 298 1.23 7.83 -13.68
N ALA A 299 0.29 8.27 -14.52
CA ALA A 299 0.52 8.48 -15.95
C ALA A 299 1.44 9.68 -16.22
N SER A 300 1.44 10.70 -15.34
CA SER A 300 2.30 11.88 -15.43
C SER A 300 3.60 11.77 -14.64
N ARG A 301 3.98 10.57 -14.18
CA ARG A 301 5.21 10.36 -13.41
C ARG A 301 6.46 10.81 -14.19
N PRO A 302 7.50 11.34 -13.53
CA PRO A 302 8.74 11.76 -14.20
C PRO A 302 9.40 10.63 -14.99
N ALA A 303 10.04 10.95 -16.12
CA ALA A 303 10.72 9.95 -16.96
C ALA A 303 11.81 9.17 -16.20
N ALA A 304 12.57 9.81 -15.31
CA ALA A 304 13.56 9.13 -14.47
C ALA A 304 12.93 8.10 -13.50
N GLU A 305 11.69 8.32 -13.05
CA GLU A 305 10.91 7.36 -12.27
C GLU A 305 10.24 6.29 -13.16
N ALA A 306 10.08 6.56 -14.45
CA ALA A 306 9.65 5.57 -15.44
C ALA A 306 10.80 4.66 -15.88
N GLU A 307 12.05 5.15 -15.91
CA GLU A 307 13.25 4.38 -16.27
C GLU A 307 13.78 3.54 -15.10
N ASN A 308 13.54 3.94 -13.84
CA ASN A 308 13.85 3.17 -12.62
C ASN A 308 12.82 2.07 -12.29
N ARG A 309 12.03 1.63 -13.27
CA ARG A 309 10.97 0.62 -13.11
C ARG A 309 11.44 -0.82 -13.13
N LEU A 310 12.67 -1.09 -13.54
CA LEU A 310 13.22 -2.43 -13.43
C LEU A 310 13.32 -2.69 -11.92
N ASP A 311 12.40 -3.49 -11.35
CA ASP A 311 12.60 -4.07 -10.02
C ASP A 311 14.06 -4.55 -9.97
N GLU A 312 14.84 -4.26 -8.91
CA GLU A 312 16.19 -4.84 -8.87
C GLU A 312 16.06 -6.36 -8.89
N PRO A 313 16.98 -7.09 -9.56
CA PRO A 313 16.94 -8.54 -9.58
C PRO A 313 16.84 -9.10 -8.16
N ARG A 314 15.77 -9.87 -7.91
CA ARG A 314 15.50 -10.47 -6.60
C ARG A 314 15.92 -11.93 -6.62
N HIS A 315 16.54 -12.40 -5.54
CA HIS A 315 17.03 -13.77 -5.47
C HIS A 315 17.98 -14.14 -6.64
N ALA A 316 18.67 -13.15 -7.23
CA ALA A 316 19.70 -13.38 -8.21
C ALA A 316 20.90 -14.06 -7.51
N LEU A 317 21.08 -15.35 -7.78
CA LEU A 317 22.10 -16.20 -7.17
C LEU A 317 23.31 -16.41 -8.09
N GLY A 318 23.22 -16.04 -9.37
CA GLY A 318 24.24 -16.37 -10.36
C GLY A 318 24.24 -15.52 -11.62
N ASP A 319 24.63 -16.13 -12.73
CA ASP A 319 24.88 -15.47 -14.01
C ASP A 319 23.59 -15.02 -14.71
N SER A 320 23.74 -14.09 -15.66
CA SER A 320 22.64 -13.67 -16.52
C SER A 320 22.29 -14.77 -17.53
N VAL A 321 21.00 -15.10 -17.63
CA VAL A 321 20.40 -16.03 -18.56
C VAL A 321 19.48 -15.28 -19.53
N GLU A 322 19.64 -15.48 -20.83
CA GLU A 322 18.71 -14.94 -21.84
C GLU A 322 17.41 -15.75 -21.84
N LEU A 323 16.27 -15.05 -21.70
CA LEU A 323 14.94 -15.60 -21.87
C LEU A 323 14.28 -14.96 -23.11
N VAL A 324 13.41 -15.71 -23.77
CA VAL A 324 12.64 -15.22 -24.92
C VAL A 324 11.16 -15.45 -24.66
N PHE A 325 10.44 -14.33 -24.56
CA PHE A 325 9.00 -14.32 -24.41
C PHE A 325 8.33 -14.08 -25.76
N LYS A 326 7.23 -14.76 -26.03
CA LYS A 326 6.39 -14.49 -27.19
C LYS A 326 5.07 -13.86 -26.72
N THR A 327 4.78 -12.64 -27.15
CA THR A 327 3.51 -11.98 -26.79
C THR A 327 2.32 -12.65 -27.47
N PHE A 328 1.11 -12.32 -27.02
CA PHE A 328 -0.12 -12.79 -27.67
C PHE A 328 -0.20 -12.39 -29.15
N GLU A 329 0.31 -11.21 -29.49
CA GLU A 329 0.40 -10.70 -30.86
C GLU A 329 1.50 -11.39 -31.70
N GLY A 330 2.31 -12.23 -31.06
CA GLY A 330 3.38 -12.99 -31.70
C GLY A 330 4.75 -12.30 -31.73
N GLU A 331 4.91 -11.14 -31.10
CA GLU A 331 6.20 -10.45 -30.98
C GLU A 331 7.12 -11.23 -30.03
N GLU A 332 8.39 -11.41 -30.42
CA GLU A 332 9.41 -11.96 -29.51
C GLU A 332 10.11 -10.85 -28.73
N ARG A 333 10.13 -10.99 -27.40
CA ARG A 333 10.81 -10.11 -26.45
C ARG A 333 11.97 -10.87 -25.84
N ARG A 334 13.21 -10.48 -26.17
CA ARG A 334 14.43 -11.02 -25.57
C ARG A 334 14.79 -10.22 -24.35
N VAL A 335 14.99 -10.91 -23.23
CA VAL A 335 15.24 -10.28 -21.93
C VAL A 335 16.30 -11.05 -21.17
N SER A 336 17.03 -10.35 -20.30
CA SER A 336 18.02 -10.96 -19.40
C SER A 336 17.41 -11.14 -18.01
N GLY A 337 17.36 -12.39 -17.55
CA GLY A 337 17.13 -12.81 -16.17
C GLY A 337 18.44 -13.21 -15.49
N TYR A 338 18.44 -13.40 -14.19
CA TYR A 338 19.55 -13.97 -13.43
C TYR A 338 19.13 -15.30 -12.84
N GLU A 339 20.05 -16.26 -12.75
CA GLU A 339 19.75 -17.54 -12.09
C GLU A 339 19.18 -17.31 -10.68
N GLY A 340 18.10 -18.01 -10.35
CA GLY A 340 17.39 -17.88 -9.06
C GLY A 340 16.26 -16.85 -9.04
N GLU A 341 16.23 -15.86 -9.94
CA GLU A 341 15.03 -15.02 -10.12
C GLU A 341 13.85 -15.89 -10.54
N SER A 342 12.62 -15.51 -10.21
CA SER A 342 11.46 -16.11 -10.87
C SER A 342 11.26 -15.54 -12.27
N VAL A 343 10.74 -16.34 -13.21
CA VAL A 343 10.37 -15.90 -14.57
C VAL A 343 9.40 -14.70 -14.51
N MET A 344 8.50 -14.67 -13.52
CA MET A 344 7.61 -13.54 -13.26
C MET A 344 8.35 -12.27 -12.89
N GLU A 345 9.37 -12.34 -12.03
CA GLU A 345 10.17 -11.18 -11.64
C GLU A 345 10.90 -10.61 -12.86
N VAL A 346 11.49 -11.46 -13.70
CA VAL A 346 12.09 -11.04 -14.97
C VAL A 346 11.06 -10.38 -15.88
N ALA A 347 9.89 -11.01 -16.06
CA ALA A 347 8.84 -10.48 -16.91
C ALA A 347 8.32 -9.12 -16.45
N ARG A 348 8.13 -8.94 -15.13
CA ARG A 348 7.71 -7.66 -14.54
C ARG A 348 8.80 -6.60 -14.67
N ARG A 349 10.05 -6.99 -14.42
CA ARG A 349 11.22 -6.12 -14.55
C ARG A 349 11.28 -5.57 -15.97
N HIS A 350 11.12 -6.40 -16.99
CA HIS A 350 11.14 -5.98 -18.40
C HIS A 350 9.79 -5.50 -18.96
N GLU A 351 8.82 -5.21 -18.09
CA GLU A 351 7.48 -4.69 -18.45
C GLU A 351 6.76 -5.50 -19.53
N LEU A 352 6.91 -6.82 -19.49
CA LEU A 352 6.24 -7.68 -20.45
C LEU A 352 4.71 -7.61 -20.28
N PRO A 353 3.95 -7.64 -21.39
CA PRO A 353 2.49 -7.61 -21.31
C PRO A 353 1.93 -8.84 -20.58
N SER A 354 0.68 -8.75 -20.12
CA SER A 354 -0.09 -9.84 -19.50
C SER A 354 0.42 -10.33 -18.12
N ILE A 355 1.63 -9.97 -17.70
CA ILE A 355 2.13 -10.30 -16.36
C ILE A 355 1.81 -9.17 -15.36
N LEU A 356 0.70 -9.33 -14.64
CA LEU A 356 0.34 -8.41 -13.57
C LEU A 356 1.04 -8.75 -12.26
N ALA A 357 1.23 -10.05 -12.00
CA ALA A 357 1.73 -10.64 -10.75
C ALA A 357 1.19 -9.97 -9.48
N THR A 358 -0.14 -9.86 -9.45
CA THR A 358 -1.00 -9.50 -8.32
C THR A 358 -0.33 -9.82 -6.98
N CYS A 359 -0.31 -11.07 -6.52
CA CYS A 359 0.19 -11.41 -5.18
C CYS A 359 1.71 -11.26 -4.97
N GLY A 360 2.46 -10.77 -5.97
CA GLY A 360 3.91 -10.62 -5.90
C GLY A 360 4.67 -11.93 -5.72
N GLY A 361 4.15 -13.03 -6.25
CA GLY A 361 4.87 -14.31 -6.34
C GLY A 361 4.58 -15.36 -5.26
N HIS A 362 3.52 -15.19 -4.47
CA HIS A 362 3.18 -16.08 -3.35
C HIS A 362 2.28 -17.27 -3.72
N CYS A 363 2.17 -17.61 -5.01
CA CYS A 363 1.25 -18.66 -5.48
C CYS A 363 -0.22 -18.47 -5.03
N GLU A 364 -0.68 -17.21 -4.97
CA GLU A 364 -2.00 -16.84 -4.39
C GLU A 364 -2.89 -16.09 -5.39
N CYS A 365 -2.52 -16.16 -6.68
CA CYS A 365 -3.31 -15.67 -7.79
C CYS A 365 -2.83 -16.29 -9.12
N ALA A 366 -3.63 -16.18 -10.17
CA ALA A 366 -3.29 -16.65 -11.51
C ALA A 366 -2.68 -15.59 -12.45
N THR A 367 -2.46 -14.35 -11.98
CA THR A 367 -2.19 -13.21 -12.89
C THR A 367 -0.74 -13.10 -13.39
N CYS A 368 0.05 -14.16 -13.22
CA CYS A 368 1.37 -14.33 -13.83
C CYS A 368 1.41 -15.59 -14.69
N HIS A 369 0.24 -16.03 -15.14
CA HIS A 369 0.05 -17.14 -16.05
C HIS A 369 0.90 -16.96 -17.31
N VAL A 370 1.60 -18.03 -17.68
CA VAL A 370 2.36 -18.18 -18.92
C VAL A 370 2.08 -19.56 -19.52
N LEU A 371 2.32 -19.70 -20.81
CA LEU A 371 2.28 -20.98 -21.52
C LEU A 371 3.70 -21.36 -21.93
N ILE A 372 4.16 -22.56 -21.58
CA ILE A 372 5.50 -23.04 -21.95
C ILE A 372 5.36 -24.40 -22.65
N PRO A 373 4.87 -24.43 -23.89
CA PRO A 373 4.66 -25.68 -24.60
C PRO A 373 6.00 -26.35 -24.98
N PRO A 374 6.02 -27.68 -25.12
CA PRO A 374 7.20 -28.41 -25.61
C PRO A 374 7.70 -27.89 -26.96
N ALA A 375 9.02 -27.85 -27.13
CA ALA A 375 9.67 -27.42 -28.35
C ALA A 375 10.56 -28.53 -28.90
N ALA A 376 10.16 -29.13 -30.01
CA ALA A 376 10.90 -30.23 -30.63
C ALA A 376 12.35 -29.84 -30.99
N SER A 377 12.59 -28.60 -31.41
CA SER A 377 13.94 -28.09 -31.69
C SER A 377 14.81 -27.99 -30.43
N ALA A 378 14.20 -27.91 -29.25
CA ALA A 378 14.85 -27.79 -27.96
C ALA A 378 14.95 -29.10 -27.17
N GLY A 379 14.57 -30.23 -27.79
CA GLY A 379 14.60 -31.54 -27.15
C GLY A 379 13.29 -31.96 -26.48
N GLY A 380 12.18 -31.28 -26.78
CA GLY A 380 10.85 -31.60 -26.26
C GLY A 380 10.46 -30.71 -25.07
N ASP A 381 10.16 -31.34 -23.95
CA ASP A 381 9.59 -30.69 -22.77
C ASP A 381 10.54 -29.65 -22.15
N PRO A 382 10.00 -28.55 -21.60
CA PRO A 382 10.80 -27.55 -20.94
C PRO A 382 11.35 -28.07 -19.59
N PRO A 383 12.57 -27.67 -19.18
CA PRO A 383 13.19 -28.12 -17.94
C PRO A 383 12.64 -27.33 -16.74
N LEU A 384 11.37 -27.56 -16.39
CA LEU A 384 10.67 -26.86 -15.31
C LEU A 384 10.52 -27.76 -14.07
N PRO A 385 10.43 -27.19 -12.86
CA PRO A 385 10.03 -27.95 -11.68
C PRO A 385 8.62 -28.53 -11.87
N GLU A 386 8.30 -29.61 -11.15
CA GLU A 386 6.94 -30.16 -11.12
C GLU A 386 5.94 -29.09 -10.62
N VAL A 387 4.71 -29.17 -11.11
CA VAL A 387 3.61 -28.31 -10.65
C VAL A 387 3.27 -28.75 -9.21
N THR A 388 3.17 -27.79 -8.29
CA THR A 388 2.72 -28.07 -6.92
C THR A 388 1.20 -28.03 -6.85
N ASP A 389 0.61 -28.67 -5.83
CA ASP A 389 -0.84 -28.66 -5.62
C ASP A 389 -1.37 -27.22 -5.50
N GLU A 390 -0.65 -26.32 -4.81
CA GLU A 390 -1.05 -24.91 -4.71
C GLU A 390 -0.96 -24.17 -6.06
N GLU A 391 0.02 -24.52 -6.91
CA GLU A 391 0.10 -23.94 -8.25
C GLU A 391 -1.09 -24.40 -9.11
N ASP A 392 -1.42 -25.69 -9.06
CA ASP A 392 -2.50 -26.30 -9.85
C ASP A 392 -3.87 -25.71 -9.48
N GLU A 393 -4.17 -25.61 -8.18
CA GLU A 393 -5.41 -24.97 -7.69
C GLU A 393 -5.57 -23.54 -8.21
N GLN A 394 -4.47 -22.80 -8.30
CA GLN A 394 -4.50 -21.41 -8.75
C GLN A 394 -4.58 -21.27 -10.27
N LEU A 395 -4.04 -22.24 -11.02
CA LEU A 395 -4.16 -22.30 -12.47
C LEU A 395 -5.61 -22.53 -12.93
N GLU A 396 -6.48 -23.13 -12.11
CA GLU A 396 -7.92 -23.23 -12.41
C GLU A 396 -8.58 -21.86 -12.63
N PHE A 397 -8.06 -20.81 -11.99
CA PHE A 397 -8.55 -19.44 -12.15
C PHE A 397 -7.87 -18.68 -13.30
N ALA A 398 -6.90 -19.28 -13.98
CA ALA A 398 -6.21 -18.67 -15.11
C ALA A 398 -7.08 -18.68 -16.37
N ILE A 399 -7.18 -17.53 -17.04
CA ILE A 399 -8.00 -17.39 -18.24
C ILE A 399 -7.32 -18.11 -19.40
N GLY A 400 -7.96 -19.15 -19.92
CA GLY A 400 -7.41 -19.93 -21.03
C GLY A 400 -6.25 -20.83 -20.61
N ALA A 401 -6.30 -21.35 -19.38
CA ALA A 401 -5.40 -22.41 -18.92
C ALA A 401 -5.45 -23.64 -19.85
N THR A 402 -4.31 -24.31 -19.97
CA THR A 402 -4.04 -25.52 -20.74
C THR A 402 -3.01 -26.37 -20.00
N ASP A 403 -2.72 -27.57 -20.48
CA ASP A 403 -1.71 -28.45 -19.88
C ASP A 403 -0.28 -27.85 -19.89
N ASP A 404 -0.02 -26.89 -20.79
CA ASP A 404 1.26 -26.17 -20.87
C ASP A 404 1.30 -24.91 -19.97
N SER A 405 0.26 -24.68 -19.17
CA SER A 405 0.12 -23.49 -18.34
C SER A 405 0.93 -23.61 -17.06
N ARG A 406 1.60 -22.51 -16.71
CA ARG A 406 2.36 -22.38 -15.46
C ARG A 406 2.16 -21.00 -14.85
N LEU A 407 2.37 -20.89 -13.55
CA LEU A 407 2.51 -19.60 -12.89
C LEU A 407 3.98 -19.18 -12.93
N ALA A 408 4.30 -18.12 -13.67
CA ALA A 408 5.68 -17.68 -13.87
C ALA A 408 6.42 -17.35 -12.56
N CYS A 409 5.72 -17.11 -11.45
CA CYS A 409 6.35 -16.90 -10.15
C CYS A 409 6.85 -18.18 -9.49
N GLN A 410 6.36 -19.35 -9.89
CA GLN A 410 6.80 -20.66 -9.39
C GLN A 410 7.94 -21.23 -10.25
N LEU A 411 8.32 -20.54 -11.33
CA LEU A 411 9.36 -20.96 -12.24
C LEU A 411 10.65 -20.19 -11.95
N PRO A 412 11.70 -20.83 -11.39
CA PRO A 412 13.00 -20.19 -11.29
C PRO A 412 13.66 -20.09 -12.67
N VAL A 413 14.44 -19.04 -12.86
CA VAL A 413 15.39 -18.92 -13.96
C VAL A 413 16.55 -19.85 -13.64
N THR A 414 16.80 -20.79 -14.54
CA THR A 414 17.91 -21.73 -14.47
C THR A 414 18.71 -21.68 -15.76
N LYS A 415 19.95 -22.17 -15.69
CA LYS A 415 20.78 -22.34 -16.88
C LYS A 415 20.12 -23.29 -17.90
N GLU A 416 19.51 -24.37 -17.44
CA GLU A 416 18.83 -25.36 -18.28
C GLU A 416 17.67 -24.72 -19.05
N LEU A 417 16.89 -23.85 -18.41
CA LEU A 417 15.82 -23.10 -19.07
C LEU A 417 16.38 -22.20 -20.17
N GLY A 418 17.49 -21.50 -19.91
CA GLY A 418 18.19 -20.69 -20.91
C GLY A 418 18.68 -21.52 -22.11
N GLU A 419 19.26 -22.70 -21.85
CA GLU A 419 19.71 -23.61 -22.89
C GLU A 419 18.55 -24.15 -23.74
N TRP A 420 17.40 -24.46 -23.12
CA TRP A 420 16.18 -24.86 -23.83
C TRP A 420 15.65 -23.73 -24.72
N ILE A 421 15.63 -22.49 -24.21
CA ILE A 421 15.24 -21.30 -24.98
C ILE A 421 16.18 -21.04 -26.15
N ALA A 422 17.50 -21.18 -25.94
CA ALA A 422 18.51 -21.00 -26.98
C ALA A 422 18.33 -21.99 -28.15
N LYS A 423 17.75 -23.17 -27.88
CA LYS A 423 17.41 -24.18 -28.89
C LYS A 423 16.00 -24.01 -29.48
N GLY A 424 15.32 -22.91 -29.21
CA GLY A 424 14.04 -22.56 -29.82
C GLY A 424 12.83 -22.65 -28.89
N GLY A 425 13.01 -23.02 -27.61
CA GLY A 425 11.96 -22.92 -26.61
C GLY A 425 11.49 -21.49 -26.38
N ARG A 426 10.22 -21.29 -26.02
CA ARG A 426 9.62 -19.96 -25.80
C ARG A 426 8.68 -19.98 -24.60
N ILE A 427 8.71 -18.89 -23.84
CA ILE A 427 7.71 -18.59 -22.82
C ILE A 427 6.64 -17.73 -23.47
N GLN A 428 5.41 -18.19 -23.56
CA GLN A 428 4.35 -17.46 -24.26
C GLN A 428 3.48 -16.72 -23.25
N LEU A 429 3.19 -15.45 -23.56
CA LEU A 429 2.32 -14.60 -22.77
C LEU A 429 0.88 -14.75 -23.29
N PRO A 430 -0.09 -15.07 -22.41
CA PRO A 430 -1.49 -15.12 -22.80
C PRO A 430 -1.99 -13.72 -23.14
N ARG A 431 -3.23 -13.64 -23.63
CA ARG A 431 -3.85 -12.34 -23.98
C ARG A 431 -4.11 -11.44 -22.77
N TYR A 432 -4.30 -12.01 -21.58
CA TYR A 432 -4.82 -11.32 -20.39
C TYR A 432 -3.90 -11.43 -19.19
#